data_AF-A0A2M7F4X0-F1
#
_entry.id   AF-A0A2M7F4X0-F1
#
_cell.length_a   1.000
_cell.length_b   1.000
_cell.length_c   1.000
_cell.angle_alpha   90.00
_cell.angle_beta   90.00
_cell.angle_gamma   90.00
#
_symmetry.space_group_name_H-M   'P 1'
#
loop_
_entity.id
_entity.type
_entity.pdbx_description
1 polymer ?
#
loop_
_entity_poly.entity_id
_entity_poly.type
_entity_poly.pdbx_seq_one_letter_code
_entity_poly.pdbx_strand_id
1 'polypeptide(L)'
;MNIKKISPWKVAAGTLILLSIPTLFVFLLERYTTSDEHFCMTCHYKMWGEDFLVHSNIHPDSVRCPQCHANHKDFIPKDFSAHPERINPNCVRCHGEMFKKTDMKGFKYNVMNIYMPHKFHLQDVGALCTDCHLNIKHDKLRPITNRPRMEACLECHDQETTPCSKCHQRGASEVIAALPKADVINRTDCEKCHADFASKPITFYQVEFPHDRHLKQGLICKECHSNAKIHGEIVKSREICMQCHHKDIKKECIECHAFENQFRNGLALEGIKGEADPMVEIVTCDVCHAKISEGHNKKDVLAACSMCHKDAGFEKRVDEIQKKTDDSIQELEKLLEAKKKVVYDIPDVSQKEMQPVIDQGEKILQTLKKDRSRGFHNAAYSSLLVKNARDILEKAALSKGDQEK
;
A
#
# COMPACT_ATOMS: atom_id res chain seq x y z
N MET A 1 -11.32 58.05 -65.92
CA MET A 1 -11.06 57.26 -64.68
C MET A 1 -11.90 55.99 -64.74
N ASN A 2 -11.26 54.84 -64.94
CA ASN A 2 -11.95 53.58 -65.23
C ASN A 2 -12.28 52.86 -63.91
N ILE A 3 -13.52 52.95 -63.45
CA ILE A 3 -13.96 52.30 -62.20
C ILE A 3 -14.20 50.80 -62.50
N LYS A 4 -13.23 49.95 -62.15
CA LYS A 4 -13.38 48.49 -62.26
C LYS A 4 -14.58 48.04 -61.40
N LYS A 5 -15.61 47.48 -62.04
CA LYS A 5 -16.76 46.84 -61.36
C LYS A 5 -16.26 45.68 -60.48
N ILE A 6 -16.42 45.82 -59.16
CA ILE A 6 -16.06 44.79 -58.19
C ILE A 6 -17.11 43.67 -58.25
N SER A 7 -16.66 42.42 -58.32
CA SER A 7 -17.53 41.23 -58.36
C SER A 7 -18.40 41.13 -57.09
N PRO A 8 -19.70 40.77 -57.19
CA PRO A 8 -20.59 40.61 -56.03
C PRO A 8 -20.04 39.64 -54.98
N TRP A 9 -19.29 38.61 -55.41
CA TRP A 9 -18.65 37.65 -54.52
C TRP A 9 -17.49 38.26 -53.73
N LYS A 10 -16.74 39.20 -54.33
CA LYS A 10 -15.68 39.94 -53.63
C LYS A 10 -16.26 40.92 -52.62
N VAL A 11 -17.43 41.50 -52.91
CA VAL A 11 -18.17 42.34 -51.95
C VAL A 11 -18.68 41.47 -50.80
N ALA A 12 -19.33 40.33 -51.08
CA ALA A 12 -19.82 39.40 -50.05
C ALA A 12 -18.69 38.84 -49.17
N ALA A 13 -17.59 38.40 -49.77
CA ALA A 13 -16.41 37.95 -49.03
C ALA A 13 -15.76 39.06 -48.20
N GLY A 14 -15.65 40.28 -48.76
CA GLY A 14 -15.17 41.46 -48.02
C GLY A 14 -16.08 41.81 -46.84
N THR A 15 -17.40 41.66 -46.99
CA THR A 15 -18.39 41.91 -45.93
C THR A 15 -18.31 40.85 -44.82
N LEU A 16 -18.14 39.58 -45.18
CA LEU A 16 -17.92 38.48 -44.22
C LEU A 16 -16.62 38.66 -43.42
N ILE A 17 -15.53 39.09 -44.07
CA ILE A 17 -14.26 39.39 -43.40
C ILE A 17 -14.41 40.62 -42.49
N LEU A 18 -15.13 41.66 -42.93
CA LEU A 18 -15.41 42.85 -42.12
C LEU A 18 -16.29 42.54 -40.90
N LEU A 19 -17.14 41.51 -40.95
CA LEU A 19 -17.96 41.08 -39.81
C LEU A 19 -17.25 40.08 -38.89
N SER A 20 -16.31 39.29 -39.42
CA SER A 20 -15.55 38.29 -38.64
C SER A 20 -14.45 38.91 -37.76
N ILE A 21 -13.85 40.02 -38.19
CA ILE A 21 -12.81 40.71 -37.41
C ILE A 21 -13.37 41.29 -36.10
N PRO A 22 -14.50 42.03 -36.08
CA PRO A 22 -15.11 42.50 -34.83
C PRO A 22 -15.57 41.38 -33.91
N THR A 23 -16.13 40.29 -34.45
CA THR A 23 -16.55 39.14 -33.64
C THR A 23 -15.35 38.42 -33.02
N LEU A 24 -14.27 38.22 -33.77
CA LEU A 24 -13.02 37.68 -33.24
C LEU A 24 -12.42 38.61 -32.18
N PHE A 25 -12.46 39.92 -32.40
CA PHE A 25 -11.96 40.90 -31.44
C PHE A 25 -12.77 40.88 -30.13
N VAL A 26 -14.10 40.83 -30.20
CA VAL A 26 -14.98 40.70 -29.03
C VAL A 26 -14.68 39.40 -28.28
N PHE A 27 -14.53 38.28 -28.99
CA PHE A 27 -14.20 36.99 -28.39
C PHE A 27 -12.81 36.98 -27.71
N LEU A 28 -11.81 37.62 -28.31
CA LEU A 28 -10.48 37.75 -27.72
C LEU A 28 -10.49 38.66 -26.49
N LEU A 29 -11.22 39.77 -26.53
CA LEU A 29 -11.38 40.68 -25.41
C LEU A 29 -12.13 40.02 -24.24
N GLU A 30 -13.18 39.25 -24.55
CA GLU A 30 -13.90 38.44 -23.58
C GLU A 30 -12.98 37.41 -22.92
N ARG A 31 -12.23 36.64 -23.70
CA ARG A 31 -11.29 35.65 -23.16
C ARG A 31 -10.19 36.31 -22.32
N TYR A 32 -9.70 37.48 -22.72
CA TYR A 32 -8.70 38.23 -21.97
C TYR A 32 -9.26 38.70 -20.63
N THR A 33 -10.43 39.34 -20.63
CA THR A 33 -11.03 39.92 -19.42
C THR A 33 -11.64 38.88 -18.47
N THR A 34 -11.94 37.67 -18.95
CA THR A 34 -12.60 36.65 -18.12
C THR A 34 -11.69 35.50 -17.72
N SER A 35 -10.59 35.25 -18.44
CA SER A 35 -9.80 34.02 -18.28
C SER A 35 -8.29 34.21 -18.27
N ASP A 36 -7.79 35.42 -18.58
CA ASP A 36 -6.37 35.69 -18.54
C ASP A 36 -5.90 36.00 -17.12
N GLU A 37 -4.81 35.35 -16.72
CA GLU A 37 -4.24 35.51 -15.37
C GLU A 37 -3.73 36.94 -15.16
N HIS A 38 -3.12 37.58 -16.17
CA HIS A 38 -2.63 38.95 -16.04
C HIS A 38 -3.79 39.92 -15.80
N PHE A 39 -4.91 39.74 -16.49
CA PHE A 39 -6.08 40.59 -16.30
C PHE A 39 -6.65 40.45 -14.89
N CYS A 40 -6.89 39.23 -14.40
CA CYS A 40 -7.35 39.03 -13.02
C CYS A 40 -6.40 39.67 -12.00
N MET A 41 -5.10 39.59 -12.26
CA MET A 41 -4.05 40.11 -11.39
C MET A 41 -3.91 41.63 -11.43
N THR A 42 -4.55 42.34 -12.37
CA THR A 42 -4.65 43.82 -12.31
C THR A 42 -5.47 44.28 -11.09
N CYS A 43 -6.53 43.56 -10.75
CA CYS A 43 -7.34 43.82 -9.55
C CYS A 43 -6.78 43.11 -8.31
N HIS A 44 -6.18 41.93 -8.47
CA HIS A 44 -5.56 41.16 -7.40
C HIS A 44 -4.06 41.48 -7.18
N TYR A 45 -3.63 42.71 -7.49
CA TYR A 45 -2.22 43.09 -7.50
C TYR A 45 -1.51 42.92 -6.15
N LYS A 46 -2.24 43.09 -5.03
CA LYS A 46 -1.70 42.86 -3.67
C LYS A 46 -1.42 41.37 -3.37
N MET A 47 -1.93 40.47 -4.20
CA MET A 47 -1.68 39.03 -4.11
C MET A 47 -0.47 38.60 -4.98
N TRP A 48 0.27 39.55 -5.58
CA TRP A 48 1.55 39.33 -6.30
C TRP A 48 2.70 38.93 -5.37
N GLY A 49 2.50 37.96 -4.48
CA GLY A 49 3.61 37.22 -3.89
C GLY A 49 4.08 36.14 -4.87
N GLU A 50 5.35 35.75 -4.80
CA GLU A 50 5.93 34.71 -5.67
C GLU A 50 5.14 33.39 -5.65
N ASP A 51 4.37 33.15 -4.58
CA ASP A 51 3.65 31.91 -4.33
C ASP A 51 2.22 31.83 -4.90
N PHE A 52 1.58 32.96 -5.24
CA PHE A 52 0.15 32.96 -5.59
C PHE A 52 -0.13 32.45 -7.01
N LEU A 53 0.82 32.64 -7.92
CA LEU A 53 0.76 32.16 -9.31
C LEU A 53 1.47 30.83 -9.50
N VAL A 54 1.96 30.20 -8.43
CA VAL A 54 2.65 28.92 -8.52
C VAL A 54 1.69 27.86 -9.06
N HIS A 55 2.17 27.13 -10.07
CA HIS A 55 1.41 26.07 -10.70
C HIS A 55 1.00 24.99 -9.67
N SER A 56 -0.26 24.56 -9.72
CA SER A 56 -0.74 23.50 -8.83
C SER A 56 -0.25 22.15 -9.32
N ASN A 57 0.46 21.41 -8.47
CA ASN A 57 0.97 20.08 -8.84
C ASN A 57 -0.14 19.02 -9.01
N ILE A 58 -1.40 19.37 -8.74
CA ILE A 58 -2.55 18.43 -8.71
C ILE A 58 -3.51 18.65 -9.87
N HIS A 59 -3.68 19.89 -10.31
CA HIS A 59 -4.60 20.27 -11.39
C HIS A 59 -3.85 20.58 -12.69
N PRO A 60 -4.32 20.11 -13.86
CA PRO A 60 -3.68 20.42 -15.14
C PRO A 60 -3.81 21.90 -15.51
N ASP A 61 -2.97 22.38 -16.44
CA ASP A 61 -2.96 23.76 -16.95
C ASP A 61 -4.29 24.23 -17.57
N SER A 62 -5.19 23.29 -17.89
CA SER A 62 -6.53 23.60 -18.36
C SER A 62 -7.44 24.19 -17.26
N VAL A 63 -7.09 24.04 -15.98
CA VAL A 63 -7.83 24.60 -14.85
C VAL A 63 -7.31 26.00 -14.49
N ARG A 64 -8.05 27.02 -14.94
CA ARG A 64 -7.75 28.44 -14.70
C ARG A 64 -8.65 29.02 -13.60
N CYS A 65 -8.41 30.28 -13.26
CA CYS A 65 -9.16 30.99 -12.21
C CYS A 65 -10.69 30.92 -12.39
N PRO A 66 -11.26 31.07 -13.60
CA PRO A 66 -12.71 31.10 -13.79
C PRO A 66 -13.37 29.77 -13.48
N GLN A 67 -12.69 28.65 -13.75
CA GLN A 67 -13.24 27.32 -13.49
C GLN A 67 -13.65 27.15 -12.02
N CYS A 68 -12.98 27.85 -11.10
CA CYS A 68 -13.29 27.85 -9.66
C CYS A 68 -14.07 29.10 -9.22
N HIS A 69 -13.72 30.28 -9.72
CA HIS A 69 -14.22 31.56 -9.19
C HIS A 69 -15.42 32.15 -9.94
N ALA A 70 -15.68 31.72 -11.18
CA ALA A 70 -16.72 32.30 -12.01
C ALA A 70 -18.10 31.68 -11.77
N ASN A 71 -19.16 32.42 -12.13
CA ASN A 71 -20.50 31.89 -12.25
C ASN A 71 -20.72 31.22 -13.60
N HIS A 72 -20.77 29.88 -13.62
CA HIS A 72 -20.96 29.13 -14.87
C HIS A 72 -22.41 28.98 -15.31
N LYS A 73 -23.36 29.65 -14.63
CA LYS A 73 -24.73 29.83 -15.12
C LYS A 73 -24.83 30.98 -16.12
N ASP A 74 -23.88 31.91 -16.09
CA ASP A 74 -23.85 33.06 -16.99
C ASP A 74 -23.12 32.66 -18.27
N PHE A 75 -23.66 33.09 -19.42
CA PHE A 75 -23.00 32.85 -20.71
C PHE A 75 -21.62 33.53 -20.78
N ILE A 76 -21.52 34.73 -20.19
CA ILE A 76 -20.27 35.45 -19.97
C ILE A 76 -20.19 35.75 -18.48
N PRO A 77 -19.22 35.18 -17.74
CA PRO A 77 -19.10 35.45 -16.32
C PRO A 77 -18.73 36.90 -16.06
N LYS A 78 -19.62 37.61 -15.37
CA LYS A 78 -19.42 39.01 -14.95
C LYS A 78 -18.93 39.12 -13.52
N ASP A 79 -19.26 38.12 -12.70
CA ASP A 79 -18.94 38.09 -11.28
C ASP A 79 -18.01 36.92 -10.94
N PHE A 80 -16.99 37.24 -10.15
CA PHE A 80 -16.02 36.29 -9.61
C PHE A 80 -16.05 36.34 -8.09
N SER A 81 -15.98 35.18 -7.45
CA SER A 81 -15.98 35.11 -5.98
C SER A 81 -15.10 33.97 -5.49
N ALA A 82 -14.44 34.19 -4.36
CA ALA A 82 -13.69 33.16 -3.65
C ALA A 82 -14.47 32.55 -2.47
N HIS A 83 -15.73 32.93 -2.29
CA HIS A 83 -16.56 32.39 -1.22
C HIS A 83 -16.93 30.92 -1.48
N PRO A 84 -17.07 30.10 -0.43
CA PRO A 84 -17.44 28.68 -0.55
C PRO A 84 -18.69 28.43 -1.38
N GLU A 85 -19.70 29.30 -1.31
CA GLU A 85 -20.95 29.17 -2.08
C GLU A 85 -20.73 29.27 -3.59
N ARG A 86 -19.65 29.94 -4.01
CA ARG A 86 -19.21 30.02 -5.42
C ARG A 86 -18.32 28.84 -5.79
N ILE A 87 -17.33 28.53 -4.96
CA ILE A 87 -16.28 27.56 -5.27
C ILE A 87 -16.81 26.12 -5.18
N ASN A 88 -17.57 25.79 -4.14
CA ASN A 88 -17.97 24.42 -3.84
C ASN A 88 -18.78 23.76 -4.98
N PRO A 89 -19.81 24.42 -5.57
CA PRO A 89 -20.52 23.85 -6.72
C PRO A 89 -19.61 23.66 -7.96
N ASN A 90 -18.62 24.54 -8.13
CA ASN A 90 -17.66 24.45 -9.23
C ASN A 90 -16.70 23.26 -9.06
N CYS A 91 -16.33 22.90 -7.83
CA CYS A 91 -15.62 21.65 -7.54
C CYS A 91 -16.46 20.43 -7.96
N VAL A 92 -17.72 20.38 -7.51
CA VAL A 92 -18.64 19.25 -7.79
C VAL A 92 -18.92 19.10 -9.28
N ARG A 93 -18.95 20.19 -10.06
CA ARG A 93 -19.13 20.13 -11.51
C ARG A 93 -18.10 19.24 -12.22
N CYS A 94 -16.86 19.23 -11.74
CA CYS A 94 -15.80 18.38 -12.29
C CYS A 94 -15.57 17.10 -11.46
N HIS A 95 -15.86 17.13 -10.15
CA HIS A 95 -15.59 16.07 -9.19
C HIS A 95 -16.85 15.44 -8.58
N GLY A 96 -17.94 15.31 -9.36
CA GLY A 96 -19.25 14.85 -8.88
C GLY A 96 -19.28 13.41 -8.34
N GLU A 97 -18.30 12.57 -8.66
CA GLU A 97 -18.23 11.20 -8.14
C GLU A 97 -17.59 11.10 -6.75
N MET A 98 -17.09 12.21 -6.18
CA MET A 98 -16.43 12.18 -4.85
C MET A 98 -17.37 11.68 -3.75
N PHE A 99 -18.68 11.90 -3.85
CA PHE A 99 -19.67 11.39 -2.90
C PHE A 99 -19.70 9.86 -2.76
N LYS A 100 -19.05 9.12 -3.68
CA LYS A 100 -18.98 7.65 -3.64
C LYS A 100 -17.61 7.12 -3.22
N LYS A 101 -16.63 8.01 -2.98
CA LYS A 101 -15.25 7.63 -2.67
C LYS A 101 -14.94 7.67 -1.18
N THR A 102 -14.03 6.80 -0.78
CA THR A 102 -13.50 6.68 0.59
C THR A 102 -11.99 6.98 0.66
N ASP A 103 -11.43 7.51 -0.43
CA ASP A 103 -10.04 7.93 -0.61
C ASP A 103 -8.95 6.90 -0.36
N MET A 104 -9.23 5.60 -0.45
CA MET A 104 -8.24 4.55 -0.13
C MET A 104 -7.28 4.15 -1.28
N LYS A 105 -7.33 4.76 -2.47
CA LYS A 105 -6.52 4.30 -3.63
C LYS A 105 -5.80 5.43 -4.38
N GLY A 106 -4.48 5.29 -4.50
CA GLY A 106 -3.61 5.93 -5.51
C GLY A 106 -2.73 7.09 -5.01
N PHE A 107 -1.49 7.14 -5.51
CA PHE A 107 -0.48 8.19 -5.26
C PHE A 107 -0.97 9.63 -5.54
N LYS A 108 -1.88 9.80 -6.51
CA LYS A 108 -2.48 11.12 -6.79
C LYS A 108 -3.47 11.56 -5.72
N TYR A 109 -4.18 10.63 -5.06
CA TYR A 109 -5.37 10.94 -4.28
C TYR A 109 -5.18 10.81 -2.76
N ASN A 110 -4.28 9.95 -2.28
CA ASN A 110 -4.06 9.81 -0.83
C ASN A 110 -2.73 9.13 -0.47
N VAL A 111 -1.62 9.87 -0.58
CA VAL A 111 -0.27 9.40 -0.19
C VAL A 111 -0.15 8.96 1.27
N MET A 112 -1.06 9.41 2.13
CA MET A 112 -1.04 9.11 3.57
C MET A 112 -2.05 8.00 3.97
N ASN A 113 -2.69 7.36 2.98
CA ASN A 113 -3.71 6.31 3.18
C ASN A 113 -4.76 6.64 4.26
N ILE A 114 -5.16 7.91 4.33
CA ILE A 114 -6.20 8.44 5.21
C ILE A 114 -7.58 7.96 4.76
N TYR A 115 -8.29 7.22 5.60
CA TYR A 115 -9.67 6.88 5.37
C TYR A 115 -10.56 8.12 5.50
N MET A 116 -11.16 8.55 4.38
CA MET A 116 -12.05 9.71 4.34
C MET A 116 -13.35 9.36 3.60
N PRO A 117 -14.42 8.96 4.31
CA PRO A 117 -15.72 8.68 3.70
C PRO A 117 -16.39 9.99 3.29
N HIS A 118 -16.18 10.41 2.03
CA HIS A 118 -16.68 11.68 1.51
C HIS A 118 -18.20 11.78 1.57
N LYS A 119 -18.91 10.66 1.36
CA LYS A 119 -20.37 10.61 1.49
C LYS A 119 -20.85 11.14 2.84
N PHE A 120 -20.27 10.63 3.92
CA PHE A 120 -20.65 10.97 5.28
C PHE A 120 -20.40 12.45 5.56
N HIS A 121 -19.21 12.96 5.25
CA HIS A 121 -18.85 14.35 5.53
C HIS A 121 -19.67 15.34 4.68
N LEU A 122 -19.92 15.03 3.40
CA LEU A 122 -20.65 15.94 2.52
C LEU A 122 -22.18 15.86 2.67
N GLN A 123 -22.74 14.70 3.03
CA GLN A 123 -24.20 14.51 3.12
C GLN A 123 -24.73 14.52 4.56
N ASP A 124 -24.09 13.80 5.47
CA ASP A 124 -24.60 13.61 6.83
C ASP A 124 -24.13 14.75 7.75
N VAL A 125 -22.89 15.21 7.58
CA VAL A 125 -22.35 16.37 8.32
C VAL A 125 -22.66 17.69 7.61
N GLY A 126 -22.79 17.67 6.27
CA GLY A 126 -23.06 18.87 5.47
C GLY A 126 -21.84 19.75 5.21
N ALA A 127 -20.63 19.21 5.35
CA ALA A 127 -19.39 19.92 5.04
C ALA A 127 -19.28 20.24 3.54
N LEU A 128 -18.61 21.33 3.22
CA LEU A 128 -18.25 21.74 1.86
C LEU A 128 -16.86 21.20 1.50
N CYS A 129 -16.59 21.06 0.21
CA CYS A 129 -15.27 20.66 -0.30
C CYS A 129 -14.17 21.61 0.21
N THR A 130 -14.47 22.89 0.33
CA THR A 130 -13.53 23.94 0.78
C THR A 130 -13.21 23.89 2.26
N ASP A 131 -14.01 23.19 3.07
CA ASP A 131 -13.77 23.08 4.52
C ASP A 131 -12.54 22.22 4.79
N CYS A 132 -12.32 21.19 3.96
CA CYS A 132 -11.11 20.38 4.02
C CYS A 132 -10.06 20.86 3.00
N HIS A 133 -10.48 21.10 1.75
CA HIS A 133 -9.58 21.45 0.65
C HIS A 133 -9.43 22.97 0.49
N LEU A 134 -9.02 23.63 1.55
CA LEU A 134 -8.80 25.07 1.54
C LEU A 134 -7.56 25.43 0.71
N ASN A 135 -7.66 26.49 -0.10
CA ASN A 135 -6.53 27.05 -0.84
C ASN A 135 -5.78 26.04 -1.74
N ILE A 136 -6.46 25.08 -2.39
CA ILE A 136 -5.78 24.07 -3.24
C ILE A 136 -4.82 24.69 -4.24
N LYS A 137 -5.18 25.78 -4.94
CA LYS A 137 -4.28 26.47 -5.88
C LYS A 137 -3.38 27.51 -5.21
N HIS A 138 -3.72 27.96 -4.00
CA HIS A 138 -3.07 29.05 -3.29
C HIS A 138 -2.38 28.56 -2.01
N ASP A 139 -1.89 27.33 -1.97
CA ASP A 139 -1.30 26.74 -0.76
C ASP A 139 -0.03 27.53 -0.40
N LYS A 140 -0.14 28.33 0.67
CA LYS A 140 0.93 29.21 1.15
C LYS A 140 1.88 28.50 2.13
N LEU A 141 1.56 27.27 2.52
CA LEU A 141 2.33 26.54 3.52
C LEU A 141 3.55 25.87 2.88
N ARG A 142 4.61 25.69 3.67
CA ARG A 142 5.85 25.04 3.25
C ARG A 142 6.01 23.68 3.94
N PRO A 143 6.30 22.59 3.20
CA PRO A 143 6.33 22.51 1.73
C PRO A 143 4.93 22.66 1.12
N ILE A 144 4.82 23.19 -0.10
CA ILE A 144 3.54 23.27 -0.83
C ILE A 144 3.09 21.86 -1.16
N THR A 145 1.87 21.51 -0.79
CA THR A 145 1.29 20.17 -1.05
C THR A 145 0.00 20.22 -1.83
N ASN A 146 -0.70 21.36 -1.85
CA ASN A 146 -2.03 21.52 -2.46
C ASN A 146 -3.07 20.53 -1.87
N ARG A 147 -2.84 20.03 -0.66
CA ARG A 147 -3.66 19.02 0.04
C ARG A 147 -4.19 19.55 1.37
N PRO A 148 -5.33 19.03 1.85
CA PRO A 148 -5.80 19.28 3.22
C PRO A 148 -4.70 18.94 4.22
N ARG A 149 -4.54 19.80 5.24
CA ARG A 149 -3.67 19.54 6.37
C ARG A 149 -4.47 18.95 7.53
N MET A 150 -3.79 18.36 8.50
CA MET A 150 -4.45 17.76 9.66
C MET A 150 -5.24 18.81 10.46
N GLU A 151 -4.77 20.05 10.49
CA GLU A 151 -5.41 21.17 11.15
C GLU A 151 -6.85 21.39 10.66
N ALA A 152 -7.12 21.19 9.36
CA ALA A 152 -8.47 21.30 8.80
C ALA A 152 -9.41 20.24 9.38
N CYS A 153 -8.91 19.04 9.68
CA CYS A 153 -9.69 18.00 10.35
C CYS A 153 -10.02 18.42 11.79
N LEU A 154 -9.08 19.09 12.45
CA LEU A 154 -9.20 19.48 13.85
C LEU A 154 -10.11 20.68 14.10
N GLU A 155 -10.57 21.36 13.05
CA GLU A 155 -11.61 22.39 13.17
C GLU A 155 -12.94 21.80 13.69
N CYS A 156 -13.20 20.53 13.36
CA CYS A 156 -14.40 19.80 13.81
C CYS A 156 -14.07 18.61 14.74
N HIS A 157 -12.87 18.05 14.65
CA HIS A 157 -12.45 16.91 15.46
C HIS A 157 -11.50 17.33 16.59
N ASP A 158 -11.79 16.88 17.80
CA ASP A 158 -10.91 17.12 18.95
C ASP A 158 -9.75 16.09 18.94
N GLN A 159 -8.51 16.59 19.03
CA GLN A 159 -7.29 15.79 18.95
C GLN A 159 -7.11 14.85 20.17
N GLU A 160 -7.60 15.23 21.34
CA GLU A 160 -7.45 14.45 22.57
C GLU A 160 -8.45 13.29 22.61
N THR A 161 -9.63 13.50 22.03
CA THR A 161 -10.75 12.54 22.10
C THR A 161 -10.94 11.73 20.82
N THR A 162 -10.37 12.16 19.68
CA THR A 162 -10.47 11.45 18.40
C THR A 162 -9.25 10.55 18.18
N PRO A 163 -9.40 9.21 18.25
CA PRO A 163 -8.28 8.31 18.01
C PRO A 163 -7.75 8.46 16.58
N CYS A 164 -6.42 8.55 16.44
CA CYS A 164 -5.75 8.69 15.14
C CYS A 164 -6.14 7.56 14.16
N SER A 165 -6.42 6.35 14.68
CA SER A 165 -6.81 5.18 13.90
C SER A 165 -8.17 5.30 13.20
N LYS A 166 -9.00 6.28 13.56
CA LYS A 166 -10.26 6.54 12.86
C LYS A 166 -10.01 6.99 11.42
N CYS A 167 -8.92 7.71 11.18
CA CYS A 167 -8.55 8.25 9.88
C CYS A 167 -7.30 7.57 9.32
N HIS A 168 -6.32 7.23 10.14
CA HIS A 168 -5.09 6.56 9.68
C HIS A 168 -5.22 5.03 9.80
N GLN A 169 -5.39 4.35 8.68
CA GLN A 169 -5.43 2.89 8.67
C GLN A 169 -4.05 2.27 8.96
N ARG A 170 -4.05 1.18 9.72
CA ARG A 170 -2.83 0.48 10.16
C ARG A 170 -2.16 -0.23 8.97
N GLY A 171 -0.85 -0.02 8.77
CA GLY A 171 -0.01 -0.90 7.93
C GLY A 171 0.49 -0.37 6.59
N ALA A 172 0.27 0.91 6.22
CA ALA A 172 0.96 1.48 5.06
C ALA A 172 2.41 1.86 5.44
N SER A 173 3.40 1.22 4.82
CA SER A 173 4.83 1.42 5.08
C SER A 173 5.27 2.90 4.96
N GLU A 174 4.63 3.65 4.08
CA GLU A 174 4.85 5.09 3.87
C GLU A 174 4.29 5.94 5.02
N VAL A 175 3.16 5.51 5.61
CA VAL A 175 2.55 6.15 6.79
C VAL A 175 3.42 5.92 8.02
N ILE A 176 3.97 4.71 8.18
CA ILE A 176 4.89 4.37 9.29
C ILE A 176 6.18 5.21 9.19
N ALA A 177 6.67 5.48 7.98
CA ALA A 177 7.84 6.34 7.77
C ALA A 177 7.58 7.83 8.06
N ALA A 178 6.31 8.28 7.99
CA ALA A 178 5.89 9.66 8.21
C ALA A 178 5.38 9.94 9.64
N LEU A 179 5.26 8.92 10.49
CA LEU A 179 4.94 9.10 11.91
C LEU A 179 6.08 9.82 12.66
N PRO A 180 5.78 10.60 13.72
CA PRO A 180 6.78 11.32 14.48
C PRO A 180 7.83 10.35 15.03
N LYS A 181 9.09 10.60 14.68
CA LYS A 181 10.23 9.86 15.21
C LYS A 181 10.37 10.26 16.67
N ALA A 182 10.24 9.29 17.57
CA ALA A 182 10.48 9.53 18.98
C ALA A 182 11.98 9.35 19.26
N ASP A 183 12.66 10.43 19.63
CA ASP A 183 14.06 10.40 20.06
C ASP A 183 14.24 9.62 21.37
N VAL A 184 13.16 9.47 22.14
CA VAL A 184 13.12 8.74 23.40
C VAL A 184 12.11 7.60 23.28
N ILE A 185 12.60 6.36 23.43
CA ILE A 185 11.76 5.16 23.42
C ILE A 185 11.44 4.80 24.87
N ASN A 186 10.31 5.31 25.36
CA ASN A 186 9.81 4.96 26.68
C ASN A 186 8.31 4.61 26.61
N ARG A 187 7.86 3.85 27.61
CA ARG A 187 6.51 3.30 27.66
C ARG A 187 5.43 4.38 27.64
N THR A 188 5.58 5.42 28.46
CA THR A 188 4.57 6.48 28.63
C THR A 188 4.32 7.25 27.34
N ASP A 189 5.37 7.52 26.55
CA ASP A 189 5.23 8.20 25.27
C ASP A 189 4.58 7.31 24.20
N CYS A 190 4.89 6.01 24.21
CA CYS A 190 4.24 5.06 23.31
C CYS A 190 2.75 4.88 23.64
N GLU A 191 2.37 4.82 24.93
CA GLU A 191 0.99 4.61 25.38
C GLU A 191 0.03 5.75 25.00
N LYS A 192 0.54 6.98 24.79
CA LYS A 192 -0.26 8.11 24.30
C LYS A 192 -0.96 7.80 22.97
N CYS A 193 -0.34 7.00 22.11
CA CYS A 193 -0.88 6.65 20.79
C CYS A 193 -1.18 5.15 20.64
N HIS A 194 -0.48 4.27 21.38
CA HIS A 194 -0.59 2.82 21.31
C HIS A 194 -1.22 2.28 22.59
N ALA A 195 -2.51 2.52 22.80
CA ALA A 195 -3.21 1.98 23.96
C ALA A 195 -3.05 0.44 24.05
N ASP A 196 -2.82 -0.07 25.26
CA ASP A 196 -2.67 -1.49 25.59
C ASP A 196 -1.52 -2.26 24.92
N PHE A 197 -0.56 -1.60 24.26
CA PHE A 197 0.51 -2.33 23.56
C PHE A 197 1.38 -3.18 24.50
N ALA A 198 1.55 -2.70 25.73
CA ALA A 198 2.33 -3.38 26.76
C ALA A 198 1.58 -4.62 27.32
N SER A 199 0.24 -4.60 27.35
CA SER A 199 -0.59 -5.64 27.94
C SER A 199 -1.11 -6.66 26.93
N LYS A 200 -1.24 -6.30 25.65
CA LYS A 200 -1.68 -7.22 24.58
C LYS A 200 -0.49 -7.94 23.94
N PRO A 201 -0.54 -9.28 23.79
CA PRO A 201 0.46 -9.99 23.01
C PRO A 201 0.38 -9.55 21.54
N ILE A 202 1.54 -9.33 20.93
CA ILE A 202 1.65 -9.09 19.49
C ILE A 202 2.22 -10.33 18.83
N THR A 203 1.90 -10.58 17.56
CA THR A 203 2.61 -11.60 16.79
C THR A 203 3.92 -11.03 16.28
N PHE A 204 5.05 -11.59 16.70
CA PHE A 204 6.39 -11.19 16.28
C PHE A 204 7.16 -12.42 15.81
N TYR A 205 7.69 -12.41 14.58
CA TYR A 205 8.29 -13.60 13.94
C TYR A 205 7.45 -14.88 14.04
N GLN A 206 6.11 -14.74 13.94
CA GLN A 206 5.14 -15.86 14.01
C GLN A 206 5.01 -16.52 15.39
N VAL A 207 5.59 -15.92 16.43
CA VAL A 207 5.33 -16.30 17.83
C VAL A 207 4.58 -15.18 18.53
N GLU A 208 3.76 -15.51 19.51
CA GLU A 208 3.17 -14.50 20.38
C GLU A 208 4.25 -13.91 21.29
N PHE A 209 4.43 -12.60 21.20
CA PHE A 209 5.36 -11.81 22.00
C PHE A 209 4.59 -10.99 23.05
N PRO A 210 4.57 -11.45 24.31
CA PRO A 210 3.98 -10.69 25.41
C PRO A 210 4.97 -9.64 25.93
N HIS A 211 4.75 -8.36 25.62
CA HIS A 211 5.60 -7.26 26.08
C HIS A 211 5.75 -7.23 27.61
N ASP A 212 4.65 -7.32 28.37
CA ASP A 212 4.65 -7.28 29.83
C ASP A 212 5.63 -8.29 30.47
N ARG A 213 5.70 -9.52 29.93
CA ARG A 213 6.64 -10.53 30.46
C ARG A 213 8.10 -10.15 30.23
N HIS A 214 8.42 -9.65 29.04
CA HIS A 214 9.79 -9.26 28.70
C HIS A 214 10.23 -8.00 29.46
N LEU A 215 9.32 -7.03 29.63
CA LEU A 215 9.57 -5.84 30.45
C LEU A 215 9.78 -6.21 31.93
N LYS A 216 9.00 -7.15 32.48
CA LYS A 216 9.21 -7.69 33.84
C LYS A 216 10.54 -8.42 34.01
N GLN A 217 11.09 -8.98 32.93
CA GLN A 217 12.43 -9.60 32.91
C GLN A 217 13.57 -8.59 32.77
N GLY A 218 13.27 -7.28 32.73
CA GLY A 218 14.26 -6.20 32.72
C GLY A 218 14.70 -5.76 31.32
N LEU A 219 14.12 -6.30 30.24
CA LEU A 219 14.34 -5.80 28.89
C LEU A 219 13.72 -4.41 28.76
N ILE A 220 14.48 -3.46 28.22
CA ILE A 220 13.98 -2.10 27.97
C ILE A 220 13.67 -1.86 26.49
N CYS A 221 12.80 -0.90 26.21
CA CYS A 221 12.25 -0.66 24.88
C CYS A 221 13.33 -0.47 23.79
N LYS A 222 14.40 0.26 24.11
CA LYS A 222 15.52 0.54 23.19
C LYS A 222 16.38 -0.67 22.82
N GLU A 223 16.23 -1.78 23.54
CA GLU A 223 16.92 -3.01 23.17
C GLU A 223 16.30 -3.63 21.92
N CYS A 224 15.00 -3.48 21.73
CA CYS A 224 14.31 -4.01 20.56
C CYS A 224 14.04 -2.92 19.53
N HIS A 225 13.66 -1.72 19.96
CA HIS A 225 13.28 -0.63 19.08
C HIS A 225 14.38 0.42 18.94
N SER A 226 14.53 1.01 17.75
CA SER A 226 15.42 2.17 17.53
C SER A 226 14.67 3.46 17.23
N ASN A 227 13.51 3.38 16.56
CA ASN A 227 12.78 4.54 16.01
C ASN A 227 13.63 5.53 15.19
N ALA A 228 14.85 5.14 14.81
CA ALA A 228 15.86 6.04 14.26
C ALA A 228 15.59 6.34 12.78
N LYS A 229 15.23 5.32 12.01
CA LYS A 229 14.91 5.47 10.59
C LYS A 229 13.40 5.57 10.35
N ILE A 230 12.63 4.71 11.02
CA ILE A 230 11.17 4.61 10.88
C ILE A 230 10.52 4.41 12.25
N HIS A 231 9.28 4.87 12.41
CA HIS A 231 8.51 4.65 13.64
C HIS A 231 8.33 3.15 13.92
N GLY A 232 8.58 2.73 15.15
CA GLY A 232 8.49 1.34 15.58
C GLY A 232 9.59 0.43 15.05
N GLU A 233 10.65 0.96 14.43
CA GLU A 233 11.77 0.18 13.87
C GLU A 233 12.29 -0.82 14.91
N ILE A 234 12.40 -2.09 14.53
CA ILE A 234 12.95 -3.16 15.37
C ILE A 234 14.36 -3.50 14.87
N VAL A 235 15.35 -3.40 15.75
CA VAL A 235 16.78 -3.64 15.44
C VAL A 235 17.26 -5.04 15.79
N LYS A 236 16.37 -5.88 16.34
CA LYS A 236 16.70 -7.25 16.74
C LYS A 236 16.24 -8.24 15.68
N SER A 237 17.15 -9.15 15.34
CA SER A 237 16.84 -10.29 14.47
C SER A 237 16.23 -11.44 15.28
N ARG A 238 15.61 -12.40 14.58
CA ARG A 238 15.01 -13.59 15.19
C ARG A 238 16.02 -14.40 16.01
N GLU A 239 17.27 -14.46 15.55
CA GLU A 239 18.36 -15.21 16.17
C GLU A 239 18.67 -14.71 17.58
N ILE A 240 18.52 -13.40 17.83
CA ILE A 240 18.78 -12.81 19.14
C ILE A 240 17.72 -13.24 20.16
N CYS A 241 16.46 -13.39 19.74
CA CYS A 241 15.39 -13.89 20.61
C CYS A 241 15.72 -15.29 21.15
N MET A 242 16.32 -16.13 20.31
CA MET A 242 16.62 -17.52 20.64
C MET A 242 17.78 -17.69 21.63
N GLN A 243 18.58 -16.63 21.87
CA GLN A 243 19.66 -16.67 22.86
C GLN A 243 19.16 -16.87 24.30
N CYS A 244 17.91 -16.50 24.58
CA CYS A 244 17.25 -16.77 25.86
C CYS A 244 16.22 -17.91 25.72
N HIS A 245 15.42 -17.90 24.64
CA HIS A 245 14.29 -18.82 24.49
C HIS A 245 14.67 -20.27 24.13
N HIS A 246 15.88 -20.54 23.60
CA HIS A 246 16.37 -21.93 23.42
C HIS A 246 17.31 -22.40 24.53
N LYS A 247 17.66 -21.53 25.49
CA LYS A 247 18.48 -21.92 26.65
C LYS A 247 17.65 -22.45 27.81
N ASP A 248 16.45 -21.91 28.03
CA ASP A 248 15.54 -22.34 29.08
C ASP A 248 14.38 -23.16 28.49
N ILE A 249 14.69 -24.38 28.01
CA ILE A 249 13.71 -25.32 27.40
C ILE A 249 12.81 -25.94 28.50
N LYS A 250 12.03 -25.10 29.17
CA LYS A 250 10.95 -25.53 30.08
C LYS A 250 9.60 -25.66 29.36
N LYS A 251 9.53 -25.25 28.10
CA LYS A 251 8.32 -25.26 27.25
C LYS A 251 8.50 -26.28 26.13
N GLU A 252 7.40 -26.89 25.72
CA GLU A 252 7.40 -27.84 24.61
C GLU A 252 7.70 -27.13 23.28
N CYS A 253 8.46 -27.77 22.39
CA CYS A 253 8.85 -27.17 21.11
C CYS A 253 7.63 -26.70 20.30
N ILE A 254 6.53 -27.47 20.37
CA ILE A 254 5.29 -27.24 19.61
C ILE A 254 4.52 -25.99 20.05
N GLU A 255 4.76 -25.46 21.25
CA GLU A 255 4.13 -24.21 21.69
C GLU A 255 4.56 -23.01 20.83
N CYS A 256 5.78 -23.07 20.27
CA CYS A 256 6.33 -22.03 19.41
C CYS A 256 6.47 -22.49 17.94
N HIS A 257 6.74 -23.78 17.73
CA HIS A 257 6.93 -24.41 16.41
C HIS A 257 5.71 -25.23 15.97
N ALA A 258 4.52 -24.68 16.21
CA ALA A 258 3.27 -25.33 15.84
C ALA A 258 3.20 -25.60 14.33
N PHE A 259 3.72 -24.69 13.50
CA PHE A 259 3.71 -24.87 12.06
C PHE A 259 4.60 -26.02 11.60
N GLU A 260 5.85 -26.09 12.05
CA GLU A 260 6.76 -27.18 11.74
C GLU A 260 6.20 -28.53 12.25
N ASN A 261 5.51 -28.51 13.39
CA ASN A 261 4.79 -29.69 13.89
C ASN A 261 3.62 -30.09 12.97
N GLN A 262 2.79 -29.15 12.52
CA GLN A 262 1.70 -29.43 11.56
C GLN A 262 2.26 -29.97 10.24
N PHE A 263 3.36 -29.38 9.76
CA PHE A 263 4.02 -29.73 8.52
C PHE A 263 4.59 -31.16 8.57
N ARG A 264 5.34 -31.51 9.63
CA ARG A 264 5.85 -32.88 9.78
C ARG A 264 4.74 -33.92 9.90
N ASN A 265 3.63 -33.58 10.56
CA ASN A 265 2.45 -34.45 10.70
C ASN A 265 1.57 -34.51 9.44
N GLY A 266 1.88 -33.76 8.38
CA GLY A 266 1.08 -33.75 7.14
C GLY A 266 -0.33 -33.21 7.34
N LEU A 267 -0.57 -32.37 8.36
CA LEU A 267 -1.89 -31.76 8.56
C LEU A 267 -2.23 -30.85 7.39
N ALA A 268 -3.52 -30.62 7.16
CA ALA A 268 -3.97 -29.85 6.02
C ALA A 268 -3.50 -28.38 6.10
N LEU A 269 -2.62 -27.98 5.19
CA LEU A 269 -2.16 -26.59 4.99
C LEU A 269 -2.63 -26.14 3.60
N GLU A 270 -3.19 -24.93 3.51
CA GLU A 270 -3.79 -24.39 2.27
C GLU A 270 -4.82 -25.36 1.62
N GLY A 271 -5.53 -26.13 2.44
CA GLY A 271 -6.52 -27.12 1.99
C GLY A 271 -5.92 -28.44 1.47
N ILE A 272 -4.60 -28.60 1.49
CA ILE A 272 -3.90 -29.78 0.99
C ILE A 272 -3.46 -30.63 2.18
N LYS A 273 -4.06 -31.81 2.36
CA LYS A 273 -3.65 -32.77 3.39
C LYS A 273 -2.53 -33.67 2.87
N GLY A 274 -1.50 -33.88 3.68
CA GLY A 274 -0.40 -34.80 3.41
C GLY A 274 -0.47 -36.06 4.29
N GLU A 275 0.52 -36.93 4.13
CA GLU A 275 0.82 -38.00 5.08
C GLU A 275 1.85 -37.50 6.09
N ALA A 276 1.82 -38.04 7.31
CA ALA A 276 2.85 -37.76 8.29
C ALA A 276 4.20 -38.30 7.82
N ASP A 277 5.28 -37.58 8.14
CA ASP A 277 6.62 -38.07 7.85
C ASP A 277 6.91 -39.36 8.64
N PRO A 278 7.55 -40.38 8.04
CA PRO A 278 7.84 -41.64 8.73
C PRO A 278 8.62 -41.50 10.05
N MET A 279 9.36 -40.40 10.25
CA MET A 279 10.10 -40.15 11.49
C MET A 279 9.23 -39.57 12.61
N VAL A 280 7.98 -39.16 12.35
CA VAL A 280 7.12 -38.51 13.34
C VAL A 280 6.80 -39.39 14.54
N GLU A 281 6.55 -40.68 14.32
CA GLU A 281 6.11 -41.58 15.39
C GLU A 281 7.23 -41.91 16.39
N ILE A 282 8.49 -41.85 15.96
CA ILE A 282 9.64 -42.37 16.72
C ILE A 282 10.60 -41.25 17.14
N VAL A 283 10.67 -40.16 16.36
CA VAL A 283 11.68 -39.12 16.52
C VAL A 283 11.03 -37.83 16.98
N THR A 284 11.39 -37.37 18.17
CA THR A 284 11.01 -36.05 18.68
C THR A 284 11.95 -34.96 18.16
N CYS A 285 11.54 -33.69 18.28
CA CYS A 285 12.28 -32.56 17.71
C CYS A 285 13.71 -32.45 18.26
N ASP A 286 13.88 -32.71 19.55
CA ASP A 286 15.13 -32.64 20.31
C ASP A 286 16.12 -33.76 19.95
N VAL A 287 15.70 -34.84 19.28
CA VAL A 287 16.62 -35.86 18.80
C VAL A 287 17.48 -35.31 17.67
N CYS A 288 16.86 -34.71 16.65
CA CYS A 288 17.59 -34.07 15.55
C CYS A 288 18.18 -32.71 15.97
N HIS A 289 17.48 -31.98 16.83
CA HIS A 289 17.90 -30.66 17.32
C HIS A 289 18.52 -30.72 18.72
N ALA A 290 19.33 -31.73 19.01
CA ALA A 290 19.88 -31.97 20.36
C ALA A 290 20.68 -30.80 20.95
N LYS A 291 21.31 -29.97 20.10
CA LYS A 291 22.12 -28.81 20.50
C LYS A 291 21.46 -27.46 20.20
N ILE A 292 20.14 -27.43 20.12
CA ILE A 292 19.38 -26.23 19.75
C ILE A 292 19.65 -25.02 20.65
N SER A 293 20.00 -25.27 21.91
CA SER A 293 20.37 -24.28 22.92
C SER A 293 21.72 -23.59 22.64
N GLU A 294 22.61 -24.26 21.92
CA GLU A 294 23.91 -23.76 21.47
C GLU A 294 23.82 -23.12 20.08
N GLY A 295 22.81 -23.50 19.29
CA GLY A 295 22.43 -22.83 18.04
C GLY A 295 21.75 -23.74 17.02
N HIS A 296 21.02 -23.13 16.08
CA HIS A 296 20.37 -23.84 14.96
C HIS A 296 21.34 -24.05 13.80
N ASN A 297 22.36 -24.89 13.99
CA ASN A 297 23.29 -25.18 12.91
C ASN A 297 23.02 -26.56 12.30
N LYS A 298 23.14 -26.61 10.96
CA LYS A 298 22.91 -27.83 10.18
C LYS A 298 23.91 -28.94 10.53
N LYS A 299 25.14 -28.59 10.89
CA LYS A 299 26.20 -29.55 11.20
C LYS A 299 25.81 -30.46 12.37
N ASP A 300 25.23 -29.89 13.42
CA ASP A 300 24.79 -30.66 14.59
C ASP A 300 23.60 -31.57 14.26
N VAL A 301 22.66 -31.09 13.43
CA VAL A 301 21.53 -31.91 12.96
C VAL A 301 22.02 -33.10 12.14
N LEU A 302 22.99 -32.90 11.24
CA LEU A 302 23.57 -33.98 10.44
C LEU A 302 24.31 -35.00 11.31
N ALA A 303 24.97 -34.56 12.39
CA ALA A 303 25.65 -35.46 13.32
C ALA A 303 24.65 -36.38 14.05
N ALA A 304 23.44 -35.89 14.35
CA ALA A 304 22.40 -36.65 15.05
C ALA A 304 21.88 -37.86 14.24
N CYS A 305 21.96 -37.83 12.90
CA CYS A 305 21.52 -38.95 12.05
C CYS A 305 22.21 -40.27 12.42
N SER A 306 23.51 -40.20 12.78
CA SER A 306 24.33 -41.37 13.12
C SER A 306 23.89 -42.09 14.41
N MET A 307 23.06 -41.45 15.23
CA MET A 307 22.51 -42.06 16.45
C MET A 307 21.52 -43.18 16.15
N CYS A 308 20.85 -43.13 14.99
CA CYS A 308 19.86 -44.13 14.56
C CYS A 308 20.25 -44.84 13.25
N HIS A 309 20.85 -44.12 12.31
CA HIS A 309 21.24 -44.64 11.00
C HIS A 309 22.73 -44.97 10.95
N LYS A 310 23.06 -46.26 10.89
CA LYS A 310 24.44 -46.76 10.89
C LYS A 310 25.12 -46.70 9.52
N ASP A 311 24.34 -46.49 8.46
CA ASP A 311 24.86 -46.41 7.10
C ASP A 311 25.65 -45.13 6.90
N ALA A 312 26.92 -45.26 6.54
CA ALA A 312 27.79 -44.12 6.29
C ALA A 312 27.24 -43.26 5.13
N GLY A 313 27.10 -41.95 5.36
CA GLY A 313 26.60 -41.02 4.35
C GLY A 313 25.08 -40.87 4.33
N PHE A 314 24.33 -41.48 5.25
CA PHE A 314 22.87 -41.32 5.34
C PHE A 314 22.47 -39.84 5.48
N GLU A 315 23.29 -39.04 6.17
CA GLU A 315 23.10 -37.60 6.35
C GLU A 315 23.07 -36.82 5.02
N LYS A 316 23.66 -37.36 3.94
CA LYS A 316 23.62 -36.74 2.60
C LYS A 316 22.22 -36.66 2.01
N ARG A 317 21.29 -37.53 2.46
CA ARG A 317 19.88 -37.46 2.05
C ARG A 317 19.24 -36.12 2.43
N VAL A 318 19.71 -35.50 3.52
CA VAL A 318 19.28 -34.15 3.92
C VAL A 318 19.63 -33.16 2.81
N ASP A 319 20.87 -33.17 2.33
CA ASP A 319 21.32 -32.27 1.26
C ASP A 319 20.54 -32.49 -0.04
N GLU A 320 20.31 -33.76 -0.40
CA GLU A 320 19.57 -34.12 -1.62
C GLU A 320 18.11 -33.63 -1.58
N ILE A 321 17.41 -33.86 -0.46
CA ILE A 321 16.03 -33.40 -0.26
C ILE A 321 15.96 -31.87 -0.26
N GLN A 322 16.85 -31.21 0.46
CA GLN A 322 16.88 -29.75 0.54
C GLN A 322 17.18 -29.13 -0.82
N LYS A 323 18.16 -29.65 -1.55
CA LYS A 323 18.49 -29.18 -2.90
C LYS A 323 17.32 -29.37 -3.86
N LYS A 324 16.69 -30.55 -3.89
CA LYS A 324 15.54 -30.83 -4.75
C LYS A 324 14.37 -29.88 -4.46
N THR A 325 14.11 -29.60 -3.18
CA THR A 325 13.04 -28.70 -2.76
C THR A 325 13.35 -27.25 -3.12
N ASP A 326 14.58 -26.79 -2.89
CA ASP A 326 15.03 -25.45 -3.28
C ASP A 326 14.95 -25.24 -4.80
N ASP A 327 15.42 -26.21 -5.60
CA ASP A 327 15.35 -26.17 -7.06
C ASP A 327 13.88 -26.05 -7.52
N SER A 328 12.96 -26.79 -6.87
CA SER A 328 11.52 -26.73 -7.16
C SER A 328 10.90 -25.39 -6.75
N ILE A 329 11.29 -24.82 -5.61
CA ILE A 329 10.83 -23.51 -5.14
C ILE A 329 11.25 -22.42 -6.14
N GLN A 330 12.51 -22.45 -6.60
CA GLN A 330 13.01 -21.48 -7.59
C GLN A 330 12.26 -21.57 -8.92
N GLU A 331 11.91 -22.77 -9.36
CA GLU A 331 11.11 -22.98 -10.56
C GLU A 331 9.69 -22.40 -10.39
N LEU A 332 9.04 -22.67 -9.26
CA LEU A 332 7.72 -22.12 -8.93
C LEU A 332 7.74 -20.59 -8.80
N GLU A 333 8.80 -20.00 -8.24
CA GLU A 333 8.96 -18.55 -8.16
C GLU A 333 9.04 -17.91 -9.55
N LYS A 334 9.83 -18.50 -10.46
CA LYS A 334 9.92 -18.05 -11.85
C LYS A 334 8.58 -18.17 -12.58
N LEU A 335 7.87 -19.28 -12.36
CA LEU A 335 6.54 -19.50 -12.94
C LEU A 335 5.53 -18.48 -12.41
N LEU A 336 5.50 -18.26 -11.10
CA LEU A 336 4.62 -17.29 -10.45
C LEU A 336 4.86 -15.87 -10.98
N GLU A 337 6.12 -15.46 -11.09
CA GLU A 337 6.48 -14.13 -11.63
C GLU A 337 6.05 -13.97 -13.09
N ALA A 338 6.25 -15.01 -13.91
CA ALA A 338 5.79 -14.99 -15.30
C ALA A 338 4.26 -14.86 -15.38
N LYS A 339 3.51 -15.54 -14.50
CA LYS A 339 2.04 -15.47 -14.46
C LYS A 339 1.53 -14.12 -13.97
N LYS A 340 2.17 -13.53 -12.95
CA LYS A 340 1.85 -12.18 -12.46
C LYS A 340 1.98 -11.12 -13.56
N LYS A 341 3.02 -11.20 -14.38
CA LYS A 341 3.20 -10.30 -15.54
C LYS A 341 2.08 -10.45 -16.58
N VAL A 342 1.73 -11.68 -16.94
CA VAL A 342 0.64 -11.95 -17.91
C VAL A 342 -0.69 -11.39 -17.40
N VAL A 343 -0.99 -11.52 -16.11
CA VAL A 343 -2.24 -10.99 -15.53
C VAL A 343 -2.24 -9.46 -15.47
N TYR A 344 -1.09 -8.80 -15.32
CA TYR A 344 -1.02 -7.35 -15.38
C TYR A 344 -1.39 -6.79 -16.77
N ASP A 345 -1.08 -7.52 -17.84
CA ASP A 345 -1.21 -7.05 -19.23
C ASP A 345 -2.58 -7.32 -19.90
N ILE A 346 -3.53 -7.97 -19.20
CA ILE A 346 -4.85 -8.37 -19.74
C ILE A 346 -6.02 -7.51 -19.19
N PRO A 347 -7.21 -7.49 -19.84
CA PRO A 347 -8.38 -6.72 -19.39
C PRO A 347 -8.89 -7.08 -17.97
N ASP A 348 -9.46 -6.10 -17.25
CA ASP A 348 -9.90 -6.18 -15.84
C ASP A 348 -10.85 -7.37 -15.51
N VAL A 349 -11.60 -7.86 -16.50
CA VAL A 349 -12.52 -9.00 -16.32
C VAL A 349 -11.75 -10.33 -16.19
N SER A 350 -10.77 -10.57 -17.06
CA SER A 350 -9.92 -11.76 -17.02
C SER A 350 -8.91 -11.71 -15.87
N GLN A 351 -8.56 -10.53 -15.38
CA GLN A 351 -7.76 -10.37 -14.15
C GLN A 351 -8.49 -10.90 -12.91
N LYS A 352 -9.79 -10.62 -12.77
CA LYS A 352 -10.59 -11.04 -11.60
C LYS A 352 -10.74 -12.56 -11.47
N GLU A 353 -10.65 -13.29 -12.57
CA GLU A 353 -10.74 -14.76 -12.57
C GLU A 353 -9.39 -15.43 -12.29
N MET A 354 -8.29 -14.85 -12.79
CA MET A 354 -6.96 -15.46 -12.65
C MET A 354 -6.20 -15.04 -11.39
N GLN A 355 -6.47 -13.85 -10.84
CA GLN A 355 -5.79 -13.38 -9.63
C GLN A 355 -5.97 -14.32 -8.42
N PRO A 356 -7.17 -14.86 -8.11
CA PRO A 356 -7.34 -15.81 -7.01
C PRO A 356 -6.51 -17.09 -7.17
N VAL A 357 -6.31 -17.55 -8.42
CA VAL A 357 -5.52 -18.76 -8.73
C VAL A 357 -4.03 -18.49 -8.50
N ILE A 358 -3.54 -17.33 -8.92
CA ILE A 358 -2.17 -16.87 -8.66
C ILE A 358 -1.94 -16.72 -7.15
N ASP A 359 -2.88 -16.09 -6.44
CA ASP A 359 -2.81 -15.89 -4.99
C ASP A 359 -2.77 -17.23 -4.25
N GLN A 360 -3.53 -18.24 -4.71
CA GLN A 360 -3.50 -19.58 -4.15
C GLN A 360 -2.13 -20.27 -4.37
N GLY A 361 -1.58 -20.18 -5.59
CA GLY A 361 -0.25 -20.71 -5.88
C GLY A 361 0.84 -20.05 -5.03
N GLU A 362 0.76 -18.73 -4.84
CA GLU A 362 1.66 -17.98 -3.97
C GLU A 362 1.54 -18.44 -2.51
N LYS A 363 0.33 -18.64 -1.97
CA LYS A 363 0.13 -19.14 -0.61
C LYS A 363 0.77 -20.51 -0.37
N ILE A 364 0.64 -21.44 -1.33
CA ILE A 364 1.26 -22.76 -1.22
C ILE A 364 2.79 -22.64 -1.25
N LEU A 365 3.33 -21.79 -2.12
CA LEU A 365 4.76 -21.51 -2.16
C LEU A 365 5.27 -20.90 -0.84
N GLN A 366 4.53 -19.96 -0.25
CA GLN A 366 4.89 -19.40 1.05
C GLN A 366 4.83 -20.46 2.16
N THR A 367 3.87 -21.37 2.10
CA THR A 367 3.75 -22.51 3.03
C THR A 367 5.00 -23.40 2.97
N LEU A 368 5.48 -23.75 1.77
CA LEU A 368 6.73 -24.50 1.59
C LEU A 368 7.93 -23.79 2.20
N LYS A 369 8.04 -22.47 2.01
CA LYS A 369 9.16 -21.67 2.53
C LYS A 369 9.09 -21.46 4.05
N LYS A 370 7.88 -21.49 4.61
CA LYS A 370 7.63 -21.21 6.03
C LYS A 370 8.24 -22.26 6.96
N ASP A 371 8.30 -23.52 6.55
CA ASP A 371 8.84 -24.63 7.35
C ASP A 371 10.37 -24.54 7.57
N ARG A 372 11.09 -23.86 6.69
CA ARG A 372 12.56 -23.62 6.75
C ARG A 372 13.46 -24.86 6.77
N SER A 373 12.95 -26.07 6.96
CA SER A 373 13.74 -27.31 6.80
C SER A 373 14.09 -27.60 5.33
N ARG A 374 13.50 -26.83 4.40
CA ARG A 374 13.57 -27.02 2.95
C ARG A 374 13.08 -28.42 2.58
N GLY A 375 11.94 -28.77 3.17
CA GLY A 375 11.21 -29.99 2.93
C GLY A 375 11.71 -31.22 3.67
N PHE A 376 12.78 -31.12 4.47
CA PHE A 376 13.29 -32.28 5.20
C PHE A 376 12.35 -32.75 6.33
N HIS A 377 11.61 -31.84 6.98
CA HIS A 377 10.62 -32.23 8.00
C HIS A 377 9.51 -33.12 7.46
N ASN A 378 9.21 -33.05 6.15
CA ASN A 378 8.30 -33.96 5.45
C ASN A 378 8.54 -33.90 3.93
N ALA A 379 9.39 -34.78 3.41
CA ALA A 379 9.81 -34.74 2.00
C ALA A 379 8.68 -35.11 1.03
N ALA A 380 7.82 -36.05 1.44
CA ALA A 380 6.67 -36.48 0.65
C ALA A 380 5.63 -35.36 0.56
N TYR A 381 5.30 -34.72 1.69
CA TYR A 381 4.35 -33.63 1.72
C TYR A 381 4.85 -32.39 0.97
N SER A 382 6.15 -32.09 1.09
CA SER A 382 6.78 -31.02 0.31
C SER A 382 6.65 -31.25 -1.20
N SER A 383 6.87 -32.48 -1.66
CA SER A 383 6.68 -32.86 -3.07
C SER A 383 5.22 -32.71 -3.51
N LEU A 384 4.27 -33.05 -2.64
CA LEU A 384 2.84 -32.87 -2.89
C LEU A 384 2.47 -31.38 -3.03
N LEU A 385 2.94 -30.53 -2.13
CA LEU A 385 2.69 -29.08 -2.17
C LEU A 385 3.32 -28.45 -3.43
N VAL A 386 4.54 -28.84 -3.79
CA VAL A 386 5.19 -28.41 -5.04
C VAL A 386 4.34 -28.78 -6.26
N LYS A 387 3.86 -30.03 -6.31
CA LYS A 387 3.00 -30.49 -7.40
C LYS A 387 1.71 -29.66 -7.48
N ASN A 388 1.02 -29.47 -6.36
CA ASN A 388 -0.22 -28.69 -6.34
C ASN A 388 0.00 -27.23 -6.76
N ALA A 389 1.07 -26.58 -6.27
CA ALA A 389 1.42 -25.23 -6.68
C ALA A 389 1.68 -25.15 -8.19
N ARG A 390 2.43 -26.11 -8.74
CA ARG A 390 2.69 -26.18 -10.18
C ARG A 390 1.38 -26.35 -10.96
N ASP A 391 0.57 -27.33 -10.61
CA ASP A 391 -0.71 -27.63 -11.27
C ASP A 391 -1.66 -26.41 -11.24
N ILE A 392 -1.70 -25.66 -10.13
CA ILE A 392 -2.51 -24.43 -9.99
C ILE A 392 -1.98 -23.32 -10.90
N LEU A 393 -0.67 -23.07 -10.89
CA LEU A 393 -0.05 -22.01 -11.69
C LEU A 393 -0.06 -22.32 -13.19
N GLU A 394 0.04 -23.59 -13.57
CA GLU A 394 -0.11 -24.03 -14.96
C GLU A 394 -1.55 -23.87 -15.45
N LYS A 395 -2.55 -24.20 -14.63
CA LYS A 395 -3.98 -23.97 -14.93
C LYS A 395 -4.33 -22.50 -15.07
N ALA A 396 -3.60 -21.59 -14.45
CA ALA A 396 -3.69 -20.15 -14.72
C ALA A 396 -3.13 -19.75 -16.11
N ALA A 397 -3.06 -20.68 -17.07
CA ALA A 397 -2.80 -20.37 -18.47
C ALA A 397 -4.10 -19.93 -19.14
N LEU A 398 -4.05 -18.78 -19.81
CA LEU A 398 -5.03 -18.42 -20.83
C LEU A 398 -5.17 -19.60 -21.80
N SER A 399 -6.39 -20.09 -22.00
CA SER A 399 -6.72 -20.83 -23.21
C SER A 399 -6.25 -19.98 -24.38
N LYS A 400 -5.34 -20.51 -25.21
CA LYS A 400 -4.92 -19.87 -26.47
C LYS A 400 -6.10 -19.60 -27.45
N GLY A 401 -7.34 -19.88 -27.07
CA GLY A 401 -8.54 -19.73 -27.88
C GLY A 401 -9.24 -18.36 -27.79
N ASP A 402 -8.87 -17.47 -26.86
CA ASP A 402 -9.57 -16.19 -26.67
C ASP A 402 -8.76 -14.95 -27.13
N GLN A 403 -7.68 -15.16 -27.88
CA GLN A 403 -6.96 -14.08 -28.57
C GLN A 403 -7.41 -13.89 -30.04
N GLU A 404 -8.40 -14.63 -30.52
CA GLU A 404 -8.94 -14.52 -31.89
C GLU A 404 -10.46 -14.32 -31.98
N LYS A 405 -11.07 -13.58 -31.03
CA LYS A 405 -12.44 -13.08 -31.23
C LYS A 405 -12.58 -11.59 -30.92
#